data_AF-A0A2W6AQY4-F1
#
_entry.id   AF-A0A2W6AQY4-F1
#
_cell.length_a   1.000
_cell.length_b   1.000
_cell.length_c   1.000
_cell.angle_alpha   90.00
_cell.angle_beta   90.00
_cell.angle_gamma   90.00
#
_symmetry.space_group_name_H-M   'P 1'
#
loop_
_entity.id
_entity.type
_entity.pdbx_description
1 polymer ?
#
loop_
_entity_poly.entity_id
_entity_poly.type
_entity_poly.pdbx_seq_one_letter_code
_entity_poly.pdbx_strand_id
1 'polypeptide(L)'
;MSVGMGLTFVPLTLVATTTVRADDAGLASGLLNTSQQVGGSLGLAVLATLAVSQTTSFFRTLGHRPSTQDTFAALIQGYRVAFLAGAILLAAGAVIVALFLRRSDVAGIAAAGGASLTDAVPEAVASS
;
A
#
# COMPACT_ATOMS: atom_id res chain seq x y z
N MET A 1 -3.92 -11.36 5.26
CA MET A 1 -4.61 -10.56 4.23
C MET A 1 -5.87 -9.98 4.85
N SER A 2 -5.82 -8.71 5.24
CA SER A 2 -6.94 -7.99 5.87
C SER A 2 -7.79 -7.28 4.82
N VAL A 3 -8.95 -6.76 5.22
CA VAL A 3 -9.87 -5.98 4.39
C VAL A 3 -9.14 -4.86 3.62
N GLY A 4 -8.16 -4.18 4.25
CA GLY A 4 -7.42 -3.10 3.61
C GLY A 4 -6.62 -3.51 2.37
N MET A 5 -6.08 -4.73 2.34
CA MET A 5 -5.33 -5.21 1.18
C MET A 5 -6.27 -5.52 0.01
N GLY A 6 -7.44 -6.12 0.27
CA GLY A 6 -8.46 -6.33 -0.75
C GLY A 6 -8.99 -5.01 -1.34
N LEU A 7 -9.23 -4.01 -0.49
CA LEU A 7 -9.68 -2.68 -0.90
C LEU A 7 -8.64 -1.87 -1.68
N THR A 8 -7.35 -2.22 -1.59
CA THR A 8 -6.26 -1.49 -2.26
C THR A 8 -5.80 -2.18 -3.54
N PHE A 9 -5.66 -3.51 -3.50
CA PHE A 9 -5.01 -4.27 -4.58
C PHE A 9 -5.86 -4.35 -5.85
N VAL A 10 -7.17 -4.58 -5.71
CA VAL A 10 -8.09 -4.69 -6.85
C VAL A 10 -8.20 -3.35 -7.59
N PRO A 11 -8.51 -2.21 -6.94
CA PRO A 11 -8.59 -0.92 -7.63
C PRO A 11 -7.26 -0.49 -8.24
N LEU A 12 -6.12 -0.68 -7.56
CA LEU A 12 -4.81 -0.32 -8.12
C LEU A 12 -4.48 -1.11 -9.37
N THR A 13 -4.73 -2.42 -9.36
CA THR A 13 -4.49 -3.27 -10.53
C THR A 13 -5.36 -2.82 -11.71
N LEU A 14 -6.62 -2.51 -11.44
CA LEU A 14 -7.56 -2.07 -12.46
C LEU A 14 -7.19 -0.69 -13.04
N VAL A 15 -6.81 0.27 -12.19
CA VAL A 15 -6.27 1.58 -12.63
C VAL A 15 -5.03 1.39 -13.51
N ALA A 16 -4.11 0.52 -13.11
CA ALA A 16 -2.84 0.31 -13.80
C ALA A 16 -2.98 -0.37 -15.16
N THR A 17 -4.04 -1.14 -15.39
CA THR A 17 -4.24 -1.90 -16.63
C THR A 17 -5.28 -1.31 -17.57
N THR A 18 -6.27 -0.56 -17.07
CA THR A 18 -7.38 -0.02 -17.90
C THR A 18 -7.02 1.20 -18.74
N THR A 19 -5.94 1.93 -18.40
CA THR A 19 -5.52 3.14 -19.12
C THR A 19 -4.34 2.92 -20.07
N VAL A 20 -3.88 1.67 -20.21
CA VAL A 20 -2.63 1.33 -20.92
C VAL A 20 -2.95 0.55 -22.20
N ARG A 21 -2.26 0.88 -23.31
CA ARG A 21 -2.39 0.15 -24.58
C ARG A 21 -1.95 -1.30 -24.40
N ALA A 22 -2.51 -2.23 -25.17
CA ALA A 22 -2.20 -3.67 -25.05
C ALA A 22 -0.69 -3.96 -25.12
N ASP A 23 0.03 -3.24 -26.00
CA ASP A 23 1.48 -3.38 -26.19
C ASP A 23 2.31 -2.90 -24.98
N ASP A 24 1.75 -2.01 -24.15
CA ASP A 24 2.41 -1.39 -23.00
C ASP A 24 2.06 -2.10 -21.66
N ALA A 25 1.15 -3.07 -21.67
CA ALA A 25 0.62 -3.71 -20.45
C ALA A 25 1.70 -4.43 -19.62
N GLY A 26 2.68 -5.06 -20.29
CA GLY A 26 3.81 -5.71 -19.62
C GLY A 26 4.72 -4.70 -18.90
N LEU A 27 4.93 -3.53 -19.49
CA LEU A 27 5.70 -2.44 -18.89
C LEU A 27 4.96 -1.86 -17.68
N ALA A 28 3.65 -1.62 -17.79
CA ALA A 28 2.83 -1.12 -16.68
C ALA A 28 2.84 -2.07 -15.48
N SER A 29 2.67 -3.38 -15.71
CA SER A 29 2.73 -4.40 -14.67
C SER A 29 4.12 -4.50 -14.03
N GLY A 30 5.18 -4.46 -14.84
CA GLY A 30 6.57 -4.45 -14.38
C GLY A 30 6.88 -3.24 -13.48
N LEU A 31 6.42 -2.05 -13.88
CA LEU A 31 6.56 -0.83 -13.09
C LEU A 31 5.78 -0.90 -11.78
N LEU A 32 4.54 -1.41 -11.81
CA LEU A 32 3.73 -1.57 -10.61
C LEU A 32 4.39 -2.54 -9.62
N ASN A 33 4.84 -3.71 -10.09
CA ASN A 33 5.49 -4.71 -9.23
C ASN A 33 6.82 -4.18 -8.65
N THR A 34 7.63 -3.52 -9.47
CA THR A 34 8.90 -2.91 -9.02
C THR A 34 8.62 -1.82 -7.98
N SER A 35 7.62 -0.97 -8.21
CA SER A 35 7.22 0.08 -7.26
C SER A 35 6.74 -0.52 -5.94
N GLN A 36 5.99 -1.62 -5.97
CA GLN A 36 5.56 -2.34 -4.75
C GLN A 36 6.74 -2.93 -3.99
N GLN A 37 7.68 -3.60 -4.66
CA GLN A 37 8.86 -4.20 -4.02
C GLN A 37 9.82 -3.15 -3.47
N VAL A 38 10.09 -2.08 -4.23
CA VAL A 38 10.93 -0.96 -3.79
C VAL A 38 10.26 -0.23 -2.63
N GLY A 39 8.97 0.07 -2.73
CA GLY A 39 8.21 0.72 -1.66
C GLY A 39 8.15 -0.12 -0.38
N GLY A 40 7.90 -1.42 -0.51
CA GLY A 40 7.83 -2.35 0.62
C GLY A 40 9.18 -2.51 1.32
N SER A 41 10.27 -2.66 0.58
CA SER A 41 11.62 -2.76 1.15
C SER A 41 12.06 -1.46 1.81
N LEU A 42 11.80 -0.31 1.19
CA LEU A 42 12.11 1.01 1.77
C LEU A 42 11.31 1.26 3.05
N GLY A 43 10.00 1.01 3.03
CA GLY A 43 9.15 1.13 4.22
C GLY A 43 9.64 0.24 5.36
N LEU A 44 9.94 -1.02 5.07
CA LEU A 44 10.49 -1.95 6.07
C LEU A 44 11.83 -1.47 6.63
N ALA A 45 12.75 -0.99 5.77
CA ALA A 45 14.05 -0.50 6.19
C ALA A 45 13.93 0.70 7.16
N VAL A 46 13.04 1.64 6.88
CA VAL A 46 12.76 2.79 7.77
C VAL A 46 12.21 2.31 9.11
N LEU A 47 11.19 1.45 9.10
CA LEU A 47 10.55 0.97 10.33
C LEU A 47 11.50 0.13 11.20
N ALA A 48 12.27 -0.76 10.58
CA ALA A 48 13.29 -1.56 11.27
C ALA A 48 14.38 -0.66 11.88
N THR A 49 14.83 0.36 11.14
CA THR A 49 15.82 1.32 11.63
C THR A 49 15.30 2.06 12.87
N LEU A 50 14.06 2.52 12.86
CA LEU A 50 13.44 3.20 14.00
C LEU A 50 13.29 2.26 15.21
N ALA A 51 12.80 1.04 14.99
CA ALA A 51 12.65 0.04 16.05
C ALA A 51 13.99 -0.26 16.73
N VAL A 52 15.02 -0.55 15.95
CA VAL A 52 16.37 -0.87 16.45
C VAL A 52 16.99 0.35 17.12
N SER A 53 16.91 1.53 16.51
CA SER A 53 17.48 2.76 17.08
C SER A 53 16.90 3.07 18.46
N GLN A 54 15.57 2.96 18.61
CA GLN A 54 14.91 3.21 19.89
C GLN A 54 15.24 2.12 20.93
N THR A 55 15.30 0.86 20.51
CA THR A 55 15.70 -0.27 21.36
C THR A 55 17.13 -0.08 21.88
N THR A 56 18.08 0.24 20.99
CA THR A 56 19.48 0.51 21.35
C THR A 56 19.60 1.75 22.25
N SER A 57 18.84 2.81 21.98
CA SER A 57 18.83 4.00 22.82
C SER A 57 18.37 3.68 24.25
N PHE A 58 17.36 2.82 24.42
CA PHE A 58 16.88 2.40 25.74
C PHE A 58 17.98 1.65 26.51
N PHE A 59 18.72 0.75 25.87
CA PHE A 59 19.82 0.06 26.56
C PHE A 59 20.93 1.01 27.03
N ARG A 60 21.20 2.08 26.27
CA ARG A 60 22.20 3.08 26.66
C ARG A 60 21.81 3.87 27.92
N THR A 61 20.53 3.96 28.25
CA THR A 61 20.05 4.70 29.44
C THR A 61 20.06 3.88 30.73
N LEU A 62 20.20 2.55 30.66
CA LEU A 62 20.09 1.68 31.83
C LEU A 62 21.27 1.82 32.81
N GLY A 63 22.47 2.16 32.33
CA GLY A 63 23.67 2.28 33.18
C GLY A 63 24.15 0.96 33.81
N HIS A 64 23.46 -0.16 33.56
CA HIS A 64 23.81 -1.51 34.00
C HIS A 64 23.70 -2.51 32.85
N ARG A 65 24.16 -3.75 33.07
CA ARG A 65 23.97 -4.83 32.09
C ARG A 65 22.47 -5.13 31.94
N PRO A 66 21.92 -5.19 30.72
CA PRO A 66 20.49 -5.42 30.51
C PRO A 66 20.06 -6.76 31.11
N SER A 67 18.97 -6.74 31.89
CA SER A 67 18.28 -7.97 32.29
C SER A 67 17.34 -8.46 31.18
N THR A 68 16.79 -9.66 31.35
CA THR A 68 15.76 -10.19 30.46
C THR A 68 14.52 -9.27 30.41
N GLN A 69 14.13 -8.70 31.56
CA GLN A 69 12.99 -7.79 31.63
C GLN A 69 13.25 -6.49 30.87
N ASP A 70 14.46 -5.92 30.99
CA ASP A 70 14.84 -4.71 30.26
C ASP A 70 14.88 -4.95 28.75
N THR A 71 15.27 -6.15 28.33
CA THR A 71 15.28 -6.53 26.92
C THR A 71 13.88 -6.51 26.33
N PHE A 72 12.90 -7.10 27.02
CA PHE A 72 11.50 -7.04 26.58
C PHE A 72 10.96 -5.61 26.59
N ALA A 73 11.25 -4.81 27.62
CA ALA A 73 10.82 -3.41 27.69
C ALA A 73 11.39 -2.57 26.54
N ALA A 74 12.68 -2.73 26.22
CA ALA A 74 13.35 -2.04 25.12
C ALA A 74 12.72 -2.39 23.76
N LEU A 75 12.46 -3.68 23.51
CA LEU A 75 11.85 -4.16 22.27
C LEU A 75 10.41 -3.63 22.10
N ILE A 76 9.60 -3.70 23.16
CA ILE A 76 8.22 -3.18 23.14
C ILE A 76 8.22 -1.69 22.80
N GLN A 77 9.10 -0.91 23.44
CA GLN A 77 9.22 0.51 23.18
C GLN A 77 9.70 0.80 21.75
N GLY A 78 10.65 0.01 21.23
CA GLY A 78 11.09 0.08 19.84
C GLY A 78 9.98 -0.18 18.84
N TYR A 79 9.22 -1.27 19.02
CA TYR A 79 8.09 -1.60 18.17
C TYR A 79 6.98 -0.55 18.24
N ARG A 80 6.72 0.03 19.41
CA ARG A 80 5.73 1.11 19.57
C ARG A 80 6.09 2.32 18.71
N VAL A 81 7.35 2.75 18.73
CA VAL A 81 7.84 3.87 17.89
C VAL A 81 7.74 3.52 16.41
N ALA A 82 8.14 2.32 16.01
CA ALA A 82 8.03 1.86 14.63
C ALA A 82 6.56 1.84 14.15
N PHE A 83 5.63 1.28 14.93
CA PHE A 83 4.22 1.26 14.54
C PHE A 83 3.59 2.65 14.49
N LEU A 84 3.96 3.57 15.39
CA LEU A 84 3.51 4.96 15.32
C LEU A 84 4.02 5.64 14.04
N ALA A 85 5.30 5.46 13.71
CA ALA A 85 5.86 5.97 12.47
C ALA A 85 5.17 5.37 11.24
N GLY A 86 4.88 4.06 11.26
CA GLY A 86 4.11 3.39 10.22
C GLY A 86 2.69 3.95 10.07
N ALA A 87 2.01 4.22 11.17
CA ALA A 87 0.68 4.84 11.16
C ALA A 87 0.73 6.26 10.56
N ILE A 88 1.74 7.06 10.91
CA ILE A 88 1.96 8.40 10.32
C ILE A 88 2.23 8.29 8.82
N LEU A 89 3.07 7.34 8.40
CA LEU A 89 3.40 7.12 6.99
C LEU A 89 2.17 6.71 6.17
N LEU A 90 1.35 5.81 6.71
CA LEU A 90 0.08 5.42 6.08
C LEU A 90 -0.90 6.59 6.02
N ALA A 91 -1.03 7.39 7.09
CA ALA A 91 -1.88 8.56 7.11
C ALA A 91 -1.42 9.61 6.09
N ALA A 92 -0.11 9.87 5.99
CA ALA A 92 0.47 10.76 4.99
C ALA A 92 0.20 10.24 3.57
N GLY A 93 0.38 8.95 3.33
CA GLY A 93 0.03 8.31 2.06
C GLY A 93 -1.45 8.47 1.71
N ALA A 94 -2.34 8.27 2.67
CA ALA A 94 -3.79 8.49 2.49
C ALA A 94 -4.12 9.96 2.16
N VAL A 95 -3.47 10.92 2.82
CA VAL A 95 -3.62 12.35 2.52
C VAL A 95 -3.12 12.67 1.11
N ILE A 96 -1.95 12.15 0.71
CA ILE A 96 -1.43 12.33 -0.64
C ILE A 96 -2.41 11.76 -1.66
N VAL A 97 -2.89 10.53 -1.48
CA VAL A 97 -3.89 9.95 -2.38
C VAL A 97 -5.16 10.81 -2.41
N ALA A 98 -5.68 11.25 -1.27
CA ALA A 98 -6.89 12.07 -1.20
C ALA A 98 -6.74 13.44 -1.89
N LEU A 99 -5.55 14.05 -1.84
CA LEU A 99 -5.26 15.35 -2.46
C LEU A 99 -4.97 15.25 -3.96
N PHE A 100 -4.27 14.19 -4.39
CA PHE A 100 -3.79 14.06 -5.77
C PHE A 100 -4.71 13.23 -6.67
N LEU A 101 -5.54 12.33 -6.12
CA LEU A 101 -6.46 11.53 -6.90
C LEU A 101 -7.64 12.40 -7.36
N ARG A 102 -7.63 12.80 -8.64
CA ARG A 102 -8.69 13.62 -9.23
C ARG A 102 -9.92 12.75 -9.49
N ARG A 103 -11.13 13.26 -9.18
CA ARG A 103 -12.39 12.56 -9.42
C ARG A 103 -12.60 12.15 -10.89
N SER A 104 -11.97 12.87 -11.83
CA SER A 104 -11.96 12.55 -13.26
C SER A 104 -11.37 11.17 -13.55
N ASP A 105 -10.35 10.76 -12.82
CA ASP A 105 -9.58 9.55 -13.09
C ASP A 105 -10.36 8.31 -12.61
N VAL A 106 -11.16 8.49 -11.55
CA VAL A 106 -12.08 7.46 -11.02
C VAL A 106 -13.34 7.34 -11.87
N ALA A 107 -13.84 8.46 -12.41
CA ALA A 107 -15.03 8.49 -13.25
C ALA A 107 -14.82 7.79 -14.60
N GLY A 108 -13.62 7.87 -15.19
CA GLY A 108 -13.28 7.17 -16.44
C GLY A 108 -13.36 5.65 -16.31
N ILE A 109 -13.03 5.11 -15.13
CA ILE A 109 -13.08 3.66 -14.84
C ILE A 109 -14.53 3.18 -14.68
N ALA A 110 -15.39 3.97 -14.02
CA ALA A 110 -16.80 3.64 -13.86
C ALA A 110 -17.56 3.69 -15.21
N ALA A 111 -17.19 4.64 -16.08
CA ALA A 111 -17.77 4.76 -17.42
C ALA A 111 -17.35 3.61 -18.36
N ALA A 112 -16.09 3.20 -18.32
CA ALA A 112 -15.59 2.07 -19.13
C ALA A 112 -16.22 0.72 -18.73
N GLY A 113 -16.47 0.50 -17.43
CA GLY A 113 -17.19 -0.69 -16.95
C GLY A 113 -18.70 -0.67 -17.25
N GLY A 114 -19.31 0.51 -17.40
CA GLY A 114 -20.71 0.66 -17.79
C GLY A 114 -20.94 0.40 -19.28
N ALA A 115 -20.02 0.82 -20.14
CA ALA A 115 -20.09 0.63 -21.59
C ALA A 115 -19.99 -0.86 -22.01
N SER A 116 -19.12 -1.65 -21.36
CA SER A 116 -18.97 -3.08 -21.67
C SER A 116 -20.17 -3.94 -21.28
N LEU A 117 -20.95 -3.51 -20.27
CA LEU A 117 -22.18 -4.19 -19.85
C LEU A 117 -23.39 -3.82 -20.72
N THR A 118 -23.35 -2.67 -21.41
CA THR A 118 -24.41 -2.22 -22.31
C THR A 118 -24.20 -2.69 -23.75
N ASP A 119 -22.95 -2.79 -24.23
CA ASP A 119 -22.62 -3.34 -25.55
C ASP A 119 -22.74 -4.89 -25.61
N ALA A 120 -22.75 -5.58 -24.47
CA ALA A 120 -22.94 -7.04 -24.41
C ALA A 120 -24.42 -7.49 -24.51
N VAL A 121 -25.37 -6.55 -24.62
CA VAL A 121 -26.79 -6.84 -24.83
C VAL A 121 -27.30 -6.10 -26.07
N PRO A 122 -26.98 -6.60 -27.28
CA PRO A 122 -28.08 -6.88 -28.22
C PRO A 122 -27.78 -8.04 -29.19
N GLU A 123 -28.42 -9.21 -29.02
CA GLU A 123 -28.94 -10.05 -30.12
C GLU A 123 -29.62 -11.35 -29.65
N ALA A 124 -29.36 -11.83 -28.43
CA ALA A 124 -29.87 -13.13 -27.98
C ALA A 124 -31.41 -13.19 -27.72
N VAL A 125 -32.14 -12.08 -27.87
CA VAL A 125 -33.60 -12.00 -27.64
C VAL A 125 -34.39 -11.75 -28.93
N ALA A 126 -33.74 -11.59 -30.09
CA ALA A 126 -34.42 -11.33 -31.37
C ALA A 126 -34.73 -12.59 -32.19
N SER A 127 -34.36 -13.80 -31.74
CA SER A 127 -34.54 -15.05 -32.48
C SER A 127 -35.30 -16.15 -31.71
N SER A 128 -36.21 -15.81 -30.80
CA SER A 128 -37.11 -16.79 -30.16
C SER A 128 -38.57 -16.42 -30.35
#